data_AF-A0A1V3MWT1-F1
#
_entry.id   AF-A0A1V3MWT1-F1
#
_cell.length_a   1.000
_cell.length_b   1.000
_cell.length_c   1.000
_cell.angle_alpha   90.00
_cell.angle_beta   90.00
_cell.angle_gamma   90.00
#
_symmetry.space_group_name_H-M   'P 1'
#
loop_
_entity.id
_entity.type
_entity.pdbx_description
1 polymer ?
#
loop_
_entity_poly.entity_id
_entity_poly.type
_entity_poly.pdbx_seq_one_letter_code
_entity_poly.pdbx_strand_id
1 'polypeptide(L)' 'MSTSFLIMGLGANEIILIVIALLLLFGGKKIPELMRGLGKGVKEFKEGQKEDSSAEKKPEVEDNK' A
#
# COMPACT_ATOMS: atom_id res chain seq x y z
N MET A 1 8.69 -35.09 11.44
CA MET A 1 9.47 -33.86 11.23
C MET A 1 9.09 -33.08 9.97
N SER A 2 8.17 -33.58 9.11
CA SER A 2 7.88 -32.94 7.81
C SER A 2 6.51 -32.26 7.70
N THR A 3 5.64 -32.41 8.70
CA THR A 3 4.27 -31.87 8.67
C THR A 3 4.09 -30.61 9.51
N SER A 4 4.97 -30.36 10.48
CA SER A 4 4.93 -29.17 11.35
C SER A 4 5.19 -27.86 10.58
N PHE A 5 5.89 -27.93 9.45
CA PHE A 5 6.16 -26.78 8.59
C PHE A 5 4.92 -26.32 7.80
N LEU A 6 3.93 -27.21 7.58
CA LEU A 6 2.78 -26.91 6.74
C LEU A 6 1.61 -26.22 7.45
N ILE A 7 1.53 -26.31 8.79
CA ILE A 7 0.30 -25.94 9.53
C ILE A 7 0.51 -24.76 10.51
N MET A 8 1.74 -24.52 10.98
CA MET A 8 2.02 -23.44 11.97
C MET A 8 2.91 -22.31 11.47
N GLY A 9 3.34 -22.34 10.21
CA GLY A 9 4.12 -21.26 9.65
C GLY A 9 4.05 -21.34 8.15
N LEU A 10 3.35 -20.41 7.52
CA LEU A 10 3.80 -19.95 6.21
C LEU A 10 5.20 -19.40 6.43
N GLY A 11 6.20 -20.29 6.40
CA GLY A 11 7.58 -19.92 6.58
C GLY A 11 7.95 -18.94 5.48
N ALA A 12 9.00 -18.15 5.72
CA ALA A 12 9.53 -17.23 4.71
C ALA A 12 9.77 -17.95 3.36
N ASN A 13 10.04 -19.26 3.39
CA ASN A 13 10.26 -20.11 2.22
C ASN A 13 9.00 -20.30 1.36
N GLU A 14 7.84 -20.67 1.91
CA GLU A 14 6.59 -20.79 1.13
C GLU A 14 6.19 -19.44 0.53
N ILE A 15 6.31 -18.36 1.31
CA ILE A 15 6.00 -17.01 0.83
C ILE A 15 6.94 -16.64 -0.34
N ILE A 16 8.24 -16.96 -0.25
CA ILE A 16 9.19 -16.72 -1.35
C ILE A 16 8.77 -17.47 -2.62
N LEU A 17 8.34 -18.73 -2.49
CA LEU A 17 7.91 -19.55 -3.64
C LEU A 17 6.66 -18.99 -4.29
N ILE A 18 5.67 -18.55 -3.50
CA ILE A 18 4.46 -17.92 -4.02
C ILE A 18 4.79 -16.61 -4.73
N VAL A 19 5.65 -15.78 -4.14
CA VAL A 19 6.09 -14.52 -4.76
C VAL A 19 6.81 -14.79 -6.07
N ILE A 20 7.71 -15.77 -6.14
CA ILE A 20 8.38 -16.17 -7.38
C ILE A 20 7.36 -16.64 -8.43
N ALA A 21 6.40 -17.47 -8.05
CA ALA A 21 5.36 -17.95 -8.98
C ALA A 21 4.53 -16.78 -9.56
N LEU A 22 4.14 -15.81 -8.71
CA LEU A 22 3.45 -14.60 -9.15
C LEU A 22 4.33 -13.72 -10.05
N LEU A 23 5.62 -13.59 -9.74
CA LEU A 23 6.58 -12.86 -10.57
C LEU A 23 6.79 -13.52 -11.94
N LEU A 24 6.71 -14.84 -12.04
CA LEU A 24 6.76 -15.55 -13.32
C LEU A 24 5.47 -15.36 -14.14
N LEU A 25 4.30 -15.40 -13.48
CA LEU A 25 3.01 -15.25 -14.14
C LEU A 25 2.75 -13.81 -14.62
N PHE A 26 3.02 -12.82 -13.76
CA PHE A 26 2.74 -11.42 -14.03
C PHE A 26 3.96 -10.63 -14.51
N GLY A 27 5.18 -11.14 -14.30
CA GLY A 27 6.42 -10.42 -14.55
C GLY A 27 6.79 -9.48 -13.41
N GLY A 28 8.09 -9.29 -13.18
CA GLY A 28 8.59 -8.42 -12.09
C GLY A 28 8.25 -6.93 -12.22
N LYS A 29 7.76 -6.49 -13.38
CA LYS A 29 7.39 -5.08 -13.62
C LYS A 29 5.95 -4.75 -13.24
N LYS A 30 5.03 -5.72 -13.25
CA LYS A 30 3.60 -5.46 -13.00
C LYS A 30 3.30 -5.14 -11.53
N ILE A 31 3.98 -5.80 -10.58
CA ILE A 31 3.76 -5.54 -9.14
C ILE A 31 4.13 -4.08 -8.78
N PRO A 32 5.31 -3.54 -9.13
CA PRO A 32 5.64 -2.13 -8.90
C PRO A 32 4.71 -1.15 -9.63
N GLU A 33 4.30 -1.47 -10.85
CA GLU A 33 3.40 -0.63 -11.65
C GLU A 33 2.02 -0.50 -10.99
N LEU A 34 1.45 -1.62 -10.53
CA LEU A 34 0.19 -1.66 -9.77
C LEU A 34 0.31 -0.92 -8.44
N MET A 35 1.42 -1.10 -7.70
CA MET A 35 1.66 -0.38 -6.45
C MET A 35 1.76 1.14 -6.66
N ARG A 36 2.41 1.59 -7.75
CA ARG A 36 2.50 3.02 -8.09
C ARG A 36 1.14 3.59 -8.48
N GLY A 37 0.34 2.85 -9.24
CA GLY A 37 -1.03 3.24 -9.59
C GLY A 37 -1.93 3.35 -8.36
N LEU A 38 -1.95 2.32 -7.51
CA LEU A 38 -2.71 2.30 -6.26
C LEU A 38 -2.26 3.42 -5.31
N GLY A 39 -0.95 3.64 -5.17
CA GLY A 39 -0.40 4.68 -4.30
C GLY A 39 -0.81 6.08 -4.73
N LYS A 40 -0.86 6.36 -6.05
CA LYS A 40 -1.40 7.62 -6.58
C LYS A 40 -2.88 7.77 -6.28
N GLY A 41 -3.69 6.75 -6.53
CA GLY A 41 -5.13 6.78 -6.24
C GLY A 41 -5.44 6.99 -4.75
N VAL A 42 -4.70 6.31 -3.86
CA VAL A 42 -4.84 6.50 -2.40
C VAL A 42 -4.42 7.92 -1.98
N LYS A 43 -3.37 8.48 -2.60
CA LYS A 43 -2.93 9.85 -2.34
C LYS A 43 -4.00 10.87 -2.76
N GLU A 44 -4.48 10.78 -3.99
CA GLU A 44 -5.52 11.67 -4.53
C GLU A 44 -6.83 11.55 -3.72
N PHE A 45 -7.22 10.32 -3.35
CA PHE A 45 -8.37 10.09 -2.48
C PHE A 45 -8.22 10.77 -1.11
N LYS A 46 -7.03 10.70 -0.51
CA LYS A 46 -6.75 11.34 0.77
C LYS A 46 -6.69 12.88 0.66
N GLU A 47 -6.24 13.42 -0.47
CA GLU A 47 -6.20 14.86 -0.74
C GLU A 47 -7.61 15.41 -0.94
N GLY A 48 -8.46 14.75 -1.73
CA GLY A 48 -9.86 15.15 -1.90
C GLY A 48 -10.65 15.08 -0.59
N GLN A 49 -10.47 14.00 0.19
CA GLN A 49 -11.12 13.87 1.49
C GLN A 49 -10.64 14.96 2.49
N LYS A 50 -9.40 15.43 2.36
CA LYS A 50 -8.87 16.55 3.16
C LYS A 50 -9.40 17.89 2.69
N GLU A 51 -9.60 18.14 1.40
CA GLU A 51 -10.25 19.36 0.94
C GLU A 51 -11.68 19.45 1.48
N ASP A 52 -12.43 18.35 1.45
CA ASP A 52 -13.77 18.27 2.06
C ASP A 52 -13.73 18.48 3.59
N SER A 53 -12.70 17.95 4.27
CA SER A 53 -12.53 18.09 5.73
C SER A 53 -11.86 19.42 6.16
N SER A 54 -11.19 20.14 5.25
CA SER A 54 -10.43 21.35 5.56
C SER A 54 -11.18 22.64 5.22
N ALA A 55 -12.43 22.54 4.75
CA ALA A 55 -13.38 23.66 4.79
C ALA A 55 -13.60 24.19 6.24
N GLU A 56 -13.20 23.44 7.27
CA GLU A 56 -13.23 23.83 8.69
C GLU A 56 -11.88 24.28 9.29
N LYS A 57 -10.78 24.35 8.52
CA LYS A 57 -9.53 24.95 9.00
C LYS A 57 -8.98 26.00 8.05
N LYS A 58 -9.71 27.12 7.93
CA LYS A 58 -9.05 28.41 7.70
C LYS A 58 -8.16 28.70 8.92
N PRO A 59 -6.86 29.01 8.74
CA PRO A 59 -6.12 29.73 9.77
C PRO A 59 -6.72 31.14 9.81
N GLU A 60 -7.65 31.35 10.72
CA GLU A 60 -8.07 32.68 11.14
C GLU A 60 -7.07 33.15 12.21
N VAL A 61 -6.73 34.45 12.16
CA VAL A 61 -6.07 35.27 13.20
C VAL A 61 -4.53 35.22 13.21
N GLU A 62 -3.75 36.30 13.17
CA GLU A 62 -3.98 37.75 13.00
C GLU A 62 -2.60 38.36 12.66
N ASP A 63 -2.59 39.31 11.73
CA ASP A 63 -1.66 40.43 11.77
C ASP A 63 -2.12 41.34 12.91
N ASN A 64 -1.32 41.56 13.95
CA ASN A 64 -1.22 42.90 14.51
C ASN A 64 0.08 43.15 15.28
N LYS A 65 0.48 44.40 15.11
CA LYS A 65 1.64 45.17 15.53
C LYS A 65 1.56 45.67 16.97
#